data_AF-A0A916TJL9-F1
#
_entry.id   AF-A0A916TJL9-F1
#
_cell.length_a   1.000
_cell.length_b   1.000
_cell.length_c   1.000
_cell.angle_alpha   90.00
_cell.angle_beta   90.00
_cell.angle_gamma   90.00
#
_symmetry.space_group_name_H-M   'P 1'
#
loop_
_entity.id
_entity.type
_entity.pdbx_description
1 polymer ?
#
loop_
_entity_poly.entity_id
_entity_poly.type
_entity_poly.pdbx_seq_one_letter_code
_entity_poly.pdbx_strand_id
1 'polypeptide(L)' 'MTENNDAGAGPTNRVAPKRGRVAIGELTLIVRPAGRPADVRVYTDNEATEAQAYADEVGGQVERLGEATS' A
#
# COMPACT_ATOMS: atom_id res chain seq x y z
N MET A 1 1.73 -39.67 -29.48
CA MET A 1 0.49 -39.04 -29.01
C MET A 1 0.89 -38.01 -27.98
N THR A 2 0.80 -36.72 -28.30
CA THR A 2 0.96 -35.63 -27.35
C THR A 2 -0.37 -34.89 -27.38
N GLU A 3 -1.19 -35.10 -26.34
CA GLU A 3 -2.43 -34.35 -26.13
C GLU A 3 -2.09 -32.92 -25.74
N ASN A 4 -2.54 -31.97 -26.55
CA ASN A 4 -2.54 -30.55 -26.19
C ASN A 4 -3.79 -30.29 -25.35
N ASN A 5 -3.63 -30.12 -24.05
CA ASN A 5 -4.69 -29.66 -23.16
C ASN A 5 -4.90 -28.15 -23.35
N ASP A 6 -5.61 -27.77 -24.40
CA ASP A 6 -6.21 -26.43 -24.52
C ASP A 6 -7.68 -26.51 -24.05
N ALA A 7 -7.84 -26.81 -22.76
CA ALA A 7 -9.15 -26.96 -22.12
C ALA A 7 -9.55 -25.65 -21.43
N GLY A 8 -10.21 -24.77 -22.18
CA GLY A 8 -11.28 -23.93 -21.66
C GLY A 8 -10.84 -22.62 -20.99
N ALA A 9 -10.55 -21.60 -21.80
CA ALA A 9 -10.81 -20.23 -21.37
C ALA A 9 -12.34 -20.05 -21.23
N GLY A 10 -12.86 -20.23 -20.02
CA GLY A 10 -14.24 -19.85 -19.69
C GLY A 10 -14.50 -18.36 -19.98
N PRO A 11 -15.76 -17.90 -20.01
CA PRO A 11 -16.07 -16.52 -20.38
C PRO A 11 -15.40 -15.54 -19.40
N THR A 12 -14.32 -14.88 -19.83
CA THR A 12 -13.68 -13.80 -19.07
C THR A 12 -14.45 -12.51 -19.30
N ASN A 13 -15.29 -12.10 -18.35
CA ASN A 13 -15.89 -10.76 -18.39
C ASN A 13 -14.86 -9.73 -17.91
N ARG A 14 -14.11 -9.15 -18.86
CA ARG A 14 -13.12 -8.11 -18.58
C ARG A 14 -13.83 -6.76 -18.46
N VAL A 15 -14.29 -6.43 -17.26
CA VAL A 15 -14.87 -5.11 -16.96
C VAL A 15 -13.74 -4.18 -16.50
N ALA A 16 -13.67 -2.98 -17.10
CA ALA A 16 -12.74 -1.96 -16.64
C ALA A 16 -13.06 -1.57 -15.18
N PRO A 17 -12.06 -1.49 -14.28
CA PRO A 17 -12.28 -1.02 -12.92
C PRO A 17 -12.93 0.36 -12.92
N LYS A 18 -13.98 0.54 -12.10
CA LYS A 18 -14.67 1.85 -11.97
C LYS A 18 -13.81 2.90 -11.27
N ARG A 19 -12.84 2.47 -10.46
CA ARG A 19 -11.94 3.36 -9.72
C ARG A 19 -10.75 3.70 -10.59
N GLY A 20 -10.37 4.98 -10.57
CA GLY A 20 -9.16 5.45 -11.23
C GLY A 20 -7.92 4.70 -10.73
N ARG A 21 -6.88 4.68 -11.55
CA ARG A 21 -5.58 4.15 -11.15
C ARG A 21 -4.99 5.09 -10.11
N VAL A 22 -4.72 4.58 -8.92
CA VAL A 22 -4.08 5.28 -7.80
C VAL A 22 -2.65 4.81 -7.65
N ALA A 23 -1.74 5.70 -7.27
CA ALA A 23 -0.36 5.33 -7.01
C ALA A 23 -0.27 4.57 -5.67
N ILE A 24 0.64 3.60 -5.54
CA ILE A 24 0.80 2.86 -4.28
C ILE A 24 1.13 3.81 -3.12
N GLY A 25 1.89 4.87 -3.36
CA GLY A 25 2.19 5.88 -2.34
C GLY A 25 0.98 6.64 -1.81
N GLU A 26 -0.10 6.73 -2.59
CA GLU A 26 -1.36 7.33 -2.15
C GLU A 26 -2.19 6.39 -1.27
N LEU A 27 -1.80 5.13 -1.15
CA LEU A 27 -2.54 4.13 -0.38
C LEU A 27 -1.84 3.74 0.92
N THR A 28 -0.59 4.16 1.10
CA THR A 28 0.29 3.66 2.16
C THR A 28 0.99 4.80 2.86
N LEU A 29 0.90 4.78 4.18
CA LEU A 29 1.59 5.67 5.10
C LEU A 29 2.65 4.86 5.87
N ILE A 30 3.77 5.49 6.18
CA ILE A 30 4.86 4.94 6.98
C ILE A 30 5.12 5.92 8.13
N VAL A 31 5.18 5.40 9.36
CA VAL A 31 5.65 6.16 10.52
C VAL A 31 7.06 5.73 10.85
N ARG A 32 7.98 6.69 10.87
CA ARG A 32 9.40 6.48 11.24
C ARG A 32 9.70 7.14 12.58
N PRO A 33 9.88 6.37 13.66
CA PRO A 33 10.34 6.91 14.95
C PRO A 33 11.81 7.34 14.88
N ALA A 34 12.13 8.48 15.50
CA ALA A 34 13.49 9.00 15.49
C ALA A 34 14.46 8.06 16.23
N GLY A 35 15.54 7.65 15.55
CA GLY A 35 16.60 6.82 16.14
C GLY A 35 16.19 5.37 16.47
N ARG A 36 14.98 4.93 16.09
CA ARG A 36 14.47 3.58 16.38
C ARG A 36 13.88 2.91 15.12
N PRO A 37 14.74 2.40 14.22
CA PRO A 37 14.28 1.79 12.98
C PRO A 37 13.45 0.52 13.19
N ALA A 38 13.60 -0.16 14.33
CA ALA A 38 12.81 -1.35 14.67
C ALA A 38 11.33 -1.03 14.96
N ASP A 39 11.02 0.23 15.28
CA ASP A 39 9.68 0.69 15.63
C ASP A 39 8.94 1.28 14.40
N VAL A 40 9.48 1.14 13.19
CA VAL A 40 8.80 1.61 11.97
C VAL A 40 7.50 0.84 11.76
N ARG A 41 6.42 1.57 11.48
CA ARG A 41 5.08 0.99 11.21
C ARG A 41 4.50 1.48 9.91
N VAL A 42 3.69 0.63 9.28
CA VAL A 42 3.00 0.91 8.02
C VAL A 42 1.51 0.94 8.30
N TYR A 43 0.84 1.91 7.70
CA TYR A 43 -0.60 2.14 7.78
C TYR A 43 -1.17 2.31 6.38
N THR A 44 -2.47 2.08 6.23
CA THR A 44 -3.18 2.46 5.01
C THR A 44 -3.69 3.89 5.09
N ASP A 45 -4.04 4.50 3.96
CA ASP A 45 -4.51 5.91 3.92
C ASP A 45 -5.78 6.16 4.77
N ASN A 46 -6.66 5.17 4.89
CA ASN A 46 -7.83 5.23 5.79
C ASN A 46 -7.48 5.19 7.29
N GLU A 47 -6.24 4.85 7.64
CA GLU A 47 -5.74 4.77 9.03
C GLU A 47 -4.92 6.02 9.39
N ALA A 48 -5.03 7.11 8.62
CA ALA A 48 -4.22 8.33 8.81
C ALA A 48 -4.27 8.90 10.25
N THR A 49 -5.44 8.85 10.90
CA THR A 49 -5.58 9.30 12.29
C THR A 49 -4.77 8.44 13.26
N GLU A 50 -4.73 7.13 13.05
CA GLU A 50 -3.96 6.19 13.89
C GLU A 50 -2.46 6.32 13.64
N ALA A 51 -2.07 6.51 12.37
CA ALA A 51 -0.70 6.78 11.98
C ALA A 51 -0.18 8.06 12.67
N GLN A 52 -0.98 9.14 12.66
CA GLN A 52 -0.62 10.39 13.32
C GLN A 52 -0.52 10.23 14.83
N ALA A 53 -1.49 9.57 15.46
CA ALA A 53 -1.46 9.32 16.91
C ALA A 53 -0.20 8.55 17.32
N TYR A 54 0.18 7.53 16.55
CA TYR A 54 1.41 6.78 16.80
C TYR A 54 2.66 7.64 16.59
N ALA A 55 2.70 8.47 15.56
CA ALA A 55 3.81 9.39 15.31
C ALA A 55 4.00 10.37 16.48
N ASP A 56 2.90 10.94 17.00
CA ASP A 56 2.93 11.85 18.14
C ASP A 56 3.42 11.15 19.42
N GLU A 57 3.01 9.90 19.64
CA GLU A 57 3.42 9.08 20.79
C GLU A 57 4.94 8.80 20.79
N VAL A 58 5.51 8.48 19.63
CA VAL A 58 6.90 8.02 19.50
C VAL A 58 7.87 9.11 19.08
N GLY A 59 7.40 10.34 18.86
CA GLY A 59 8.19 11.43 18.29
C GLY A 59 8.69 11.12 16.88
N GLY A 60 7.84 10.47 16.08
CA GLY A 60 8.11 10.09 14.69
C GLY A 60 7.48 11.03 13.67
N GLN A 61 7.68 10.71 12.39
CA GLN A 61 7.06 11.40 11.26
C GLN A 61 6.23 10.43 10.42
N VAL A 62 5.08 10.89 9.94
CA VAL A 62 4.23 10.17 8.98
C VAL A 62 4.66 10.57 7.57
N GLU A 63 4.93 9.60 6.72
CA GLU A 63 5.37 9.76 5.33
C GLU A 63 4.51 8.91 4.38
N ARG A 64 4.28 9.38 3.14
CA ARG A 64 3.68 8.55 2.09
C ARG A 64 4.74 7.63 1.49
N LEU A 65 4.37 6.39 1.17
CA LEU A 65 5.32 5.44 0.59
C LEU A 65 5.78 5.88 -0.81
N GLY A 66 7.01 6.38 -0.93
CA GLY A 66 7.61 6.81 -2.20
C GLY A 66 7.73 8.32 -2.37
N GLU A 67 7.21 9.11 -1.45
CA GLU A 67 7.60 10.52 -1.30
C GLU A 67 8.88 10.56 -0.46
N ALA A 68 10.03 10.61 -1.12
CA ALA A 68 11.30 10.85 -0.43
C ALA A 68 11.33 12.31 0.04
N THR A 69 11.40 12.53 1.36
CA THR A 69 11.78 13.81 1.96
C THR A 69 13.20 14.13 1.49
N SER A 70 13.32 15.10 0.59
CA SER A 70 14.60 15.70 0.19
C SER A 70 15.11 16.68 1.24
#